data_AF-A0A958BBQ1-F1
#
_entry.id   AF-A0A958BBQ1-F1
#
_cell.length_a   1.000
_cell.length_b   1.000
_cell.length_c   1.000
_cell.angle_alpha   90.00
_cell.angle_beta   90.00
_cell.angle_gamma   90.00
#
_symmetry.space_group_name_H-M   'P 1'
#
loop_
_entity.id
_entity.type
_entity.pdbx_description
1 polymer ?
#
loop_
_entity_poly.entity_id
_entity_poly.type
_entity_poly.pdbx_seq_one_letter_code
_entity_poly.pdbx_strand_id
1 'polypeptide(L)'
;MEIHPAELIDLNECYQLNSDYTTDYVWQMQLQNSGRRTDIRFDVVRLPRPMQVRYPRSPDELLDHWEEDNCFLVSYNKRGEVVGYLDAQPQPWQ
;
A
#
# COMPACT_ATOMS: atom_id res chain seq x y z
N MET A 1 10.52 -5.20 16.25
CA MET A 1 9.74 -5.43 15.03
C MET A 1 10.52 -6.45 14.26
N GLU A 2 9.90 -7.57 13.95
CA GLU A 2 10.49 -8.65 13.18
C GLU A 2 9.71 -8.77 11.88
N ILE A 3 10.37 -9.14 10.79
CA ILE A 3 9.76 -9.28 9.48
C ILE A 3 10.11 -10.67 8.96
N HIS A 4 9.09 -11.43 8.56
CA HIS A 4 9.22 -12.80 8.06
C HIS A 4 8.38 -12.97 6.78
N PRO A 5 8.68 -13.97 5.93
CA PRO A 5 7.76 -14.40 4.89
C PRO A 5 6.41 -14.80 5.50
N ALA A 6 5.32 -14.48 4.81
CA ALA A 6 3.97 -14.82 5.27
C ALA A 6 3.72 -16.33 5.24
N GLU A 7 3.12 -16.85 6.30
CA GLU A 7 2.46 -18.14 6.32
C GLU A 7 0.94 -17.98 6.15
N LEU A 8 0.24 -19.06 5.82
CA LEU A 8 -1.22 -19.05 5.64
C LEU A 8 -1.96 -18.51 6.86
N ILE A 9 -1.45 -18.75 8.08
CA ILE A 9 -2.06 -18.26 9.32
C ILE A 9 -2.03 -16.72 9.41
N ASP A 10 -1.02 -16.08 8.83
CA ASP A 10 -0.85 -14.63 8.89
C ASP A 10 -1.85 -13.90 8.01
N LEU A 11 -2.33 -14.53 6.94
CA LEU A 11 -3.28 -13.92 6.00
C LEU A 11 -4.58 -13.52 6.70
N ASN A 12 -5.04 -14.30 7.68
CA ASN A 12 -6.22 -13.95 8.47
C ASN A 12 -6.01 -12.67 9.26
N GLU A 13 -4.85 -12.50 9.90
CA GLU A 13 -4.53 -11.29 10.64
C GLU A 13 -4.33 -10.10 9.70
N CYS A 14 -3.67 -10.30 8.57
CA CYS A 14 -3.48 -9.29 7.52
C CYS A 14 -4.82 -8.80 6.96
N TYR A 15 -5.79 -9.70 6.74
CA TYR A 15 -7.12 -9.39 6.26
C TYR A 15 -7.88 -8.46 7.22
N GLN A 16 -7.65 -8.58 8.53
CA GLN A 16 -8.28 -7.73 9.54
C GLN A 16 -7.62 -6.34 9.69
N LEU A 17 -6.45 -6.13 9.09
CA LEU A 17 -5.79 -4.84 9.15
C LEU A 17 -6.55 -3.80 8.35
N ASN A 18 -6.94 -2.72 9.04
CA ASN A 18 -7.53 -1.57 8.38
C ASN A 18 -6.46 -0.81 7.59
N SER A 19 -6.54 -0.88 6.26
CA SER A 19 -5.63 -0.19 5.33
C SER A 19 -6.09 1.23 5.00
N ASP A 20 -7.28 1.64 5.48
CA ASP A 20 -7.75 3.00 5.35
C ASP A 20 -6.93 3.94 6.23
N TYR A 21 -6.75 5.16 5.75
CA TYR A 21 -6.06 6.18 6.52
C TYR A 21 -6.73 7.55 6.38
N THR A 22 -6.44 8.44 7.31
CA THR A 22 -6.87 9.83 7.24
C THR A 22 -5.68 10.70 6.88
N THR A 23 -5.88 11.65 5.96
CA THR A 23 -4.85 12.62 5.58
C THR A 23 -5.35 14.05 5.63
N ASP A 24 -4.45 14.96 6.02
CA ASP A 24 -4.65 16.41 5.94
C ASP A 24 -4.02 17.00 4.68
N TYR A 25 -3.24 16.22 3.93
CA TYR A 25 -2.50 16.67 2.75
C TYR A 25 -2.66 15.73 1.58
N VAL A 26 -2.62 16.27 0.37
CA VAL A 26 -2.63 15.50 -0.88
C VAL A 26 -1.57 16.03 -1.83
N TRP A 27 -1.17 15.19 -2.78
CA TRP A 27 -0.38 15.61 -3.92
C TRP A 27 -1.34 16.07 -5.02
N GLN A 28 -1.34 17.38 -5.31
CA GLN A 28 -2.07 17.92 -6.44
C GLN A 28 -1.20 17.83 -7.70
N MET A 29 -1.60 16.99 -8.64
CA MET A 29 -0.97 16.91 -9.95
C MET A 29 -1.46 18.04 -10.86
N GLN A 30 -0.53 18.75 -11.48
CA GLN A 30 -0.79 19.76 -12.51
C GLN A 30 -0.10 19.34 -13.80
N LEU A 31 -0.88 19.24 -14.87
CA LEU A 31 -0.40 18.90 -16.21
C LEU A 31 -0.43 20.15 -17.09
N GLN A 32 0.73 20.57 -17.60
CA GLN A 32 0.83 21.63 -18.58
C GLN A 32 1.33 21.05 -19.91
N ASN A 33 0.52 21.19 -20.96
CA ASN A 33 0.87 20.76 -22.31
C ASN A 33 1.07 22.00 -23.18
N SER A 34 2.25 22.15 -23.78
CA SER A 34 2.58 23.24 -24.71
C SER A 34 3.31 22.69 -25.94
N GLY A 35 2.60 22.59 -27.06
CA GLY A 35 3.13 22.03 -28.30
C GLY A 35 3.67 20.61 -28.12
N ARG A 36 5.00 20.44 -28.17
CA ARG A 36 5.70 19.16 -27.97
C ARG A 36 6.25 18.95 -26.56
N ARG A 37 5.92 19.83 -25.61
CA ARG A 37 6.37 19.77 -24.22
C ARG A 37 5.21 19.43 -23.31
N THR A 38 5.44 18.47 -22.42
CA THR A 38 4.54 18.12 -21.33
C THR A 38 5.31 18.30 -20.03
N ASP A 39 4.81 19.17 -19.16
CA ASP A 39 5.31 19.37 -17.80
C ASP A 39 4.28 18.83 -16.81
N ILE A 40 4.74 17.97 -15.89
CA ILE A 40 3.93 17.46 -14.79
C ILE A 40 4.56 17.98 -13.49
N ARG A 41 3.77 18.72 -12.72
CA ARG A 41 4.17 19.20 -11.40
C ARG A 41 3.28 18.56 -10.34
N PHE A 42 3.87 18.23 -9.21
CA PHE A 42 3.13 17.82 -8.03
C PHE A 42 3.38 18.79 -6.90
N ASP A 43 2.30 19.31 -6.31
CA ASP A 43 2.36 20.17 -5.14
C ASP A 43 1.71 19.46 -3.95
N VAL A 44 2.39 19.46 -2.80
CA VAL A 44 1.77 19.01 -1.54
C VAL A 44 0.87 20.13 -1.05
N VAL A 45 -0.44 19.88 -1.03
CA VAL A 45 -1.45 20.87 -0.62
C VAL A 45 -2.21 20.40 0.60
N ARG A 46 -2.49 21.33 1.51
CA ARG A 46 -3.32 21.07 2.69
C ARG A 46 -4.79 21.07 2.32
N LEU A 47 -5.52 20.05 2.77
CA LEU A 47 -6.96 19.96 2.61
C LEU A 47 -7.69 20.90 3.58
N PRO A 48 -8.90 21.37 3.23
CA PRO A 48 -9.71 22.20 4.12
C PRO A 48 -10.22 21.44 5.35
N ARG A 49 -10.25 20.11 5.29
CA ARG A 49 -10.59 19.19 6.38
C ARG A 49 -9.89 17.84 6.16
N PRO A 50 -9.63 17.07 7.22
CA PRO A 50 -9.11 15.71 7.08
C PRO A 50 -10.00 14.87 6.17
N MET A 51 -9.38 14.08 5.30
CA MET A 51 -10.06 13.18 4.37
C MET A 51 -9.69 11.74 4.69
N GLN A 52 -10.71 10.88 4.80
CA GLN A 52 -10.51 9.44 4.86
C GLN A 52 -10.27 8.92 3.44
N VAL A 53 -9.20 8.14 3.28
CA VAL A 53 -8.83 7.45 2.05
C VAL A 53 -9.04 5.97 2.28
N ARG A 54 -9.87 5.37 1.42
CA ARG A 54 -10.01 3.91 1.39
C ARG A 54 -8.88 3.30 0.59
N TYR A 55 -8.31 2.22 1.09
CA TYR A 55 -7.32 1.48 0.31
C TYR A 55 -7.98 0.93 -0.98
N PRO A 56 -7.36 1.08 -2.16
CA PRO A 56 -8.03 0.79 -3.42
C PRO A 56 -8.14 -0.71 -3.76
N ARG A 57 -7.34 -1.59 -3.14
CA ARG A 57 -7.39 -3.03 -3.38
C ARG A 57 -8.26 -3.73 -2.35
N SER A 58 -8.89 -4.83 -2.74
CA SER A 58 -9.65 -5.66 -1.79
C SER A 58 -8.70 -6.55 -0.98
N PRO A 59 -8.89 -6.69 0.35
CA PRO A 59 -8.23 -7.74 1.14
C PRO A 59 -8.54 -9.16 0.64
N ASP A 60 -9.61 -9.35 -0.14
CA ASP A 60 -9.94 -10.64 -0.75
C ASP A 60 -8.86 -11.13 -1.74
N GLU A 61 -8.04 -10.22 -2.29
CA GLU A 61 -6.96 -10.52 -3.23
C GLU A 61 -5.72 -11.12 -2.54
N LEU A 62 -5.64 -11.11 -1.20
CA LEU A 62 -4.44 -11.50 -0.46
C LEU A 62 -4.08 -12.99 -0.62
N LEU A 63 -5.08 -13.87 -0.67
CA LEU A 63 -4.85 -15.31 -0.82
C LEU A 63 -4.26 -15.61 -2.20
N ASP A 64 -4.88 -15.09 -3.24
CA ASP A 64 -4.45 -15.28 -4.63
C ASP A 64 -3.00 -14.79 -4.81
N HIS A 65 -2.67 -13.61 -4.28
CA HIS A 65 -1.31 -13.07 -4.38
C HIS A 65 -0.28 -13.88 -3.60
N TRP A 66 -0.63 -14.43 -2.44
CA TRP A 66 0.25 -15.29 -1.65
C TRP A 66 0.49 -16.65 -2.34
N GLU A 67 -0.54 -17.24 -2.96
CA GLU A 67 -0.43 -18.50 -3.71
C GLU A 67 0.42 -18.40 -4.98
N GLU A 68 0.49 -17.22 -5.59
CA GLU A 68 1.32 -16.93 -6.77
C GLU A 68 2.84 -16.88 -6.47
N ASP A 69 3.27 -17.22 -5.25
CA ASP A 69 4.68 -17.18 -4.78
C ASP A 69 5.30 -15.78 -4.94
N ASN A 70 4.46 -14.75 -4.80
CA ASN A 70 4.88 -13.36 -4.77
C ASN A 70 5.61 -13.05 -3.45
N CYS A 71 6.30 -11.92 -3.40
CA CYS A 71 6.98 -11.47 -2.19
C CYS A 71 5.95 -10.95 -1.18
N PHE A 72 5.53 -11.82 -0.27
CA PHE A 72 4.63 -11.47 0.84
C PHE A 72 5.38 -11.52 2.17
N LEU A 73 5.53 -10.37 2.82
CA LEU A 73 6.24 -10.22 4.10
C LEU A 73 5.29 -9.71 5.18
N VAL A 74 5.38 -10.26 6.37
CA VAL A 74 4.57 -9.90 7.54
C VAL A 74 5.47 -9.33 8.62
N SER A 75 5.00 -8.25 9.25
CA SER A 75 5.70 -7.60 10.35
C SER A 75 5.02 -7.89 11.69
N TYR A 76 5.83 -8.29 12.68
CA TYR A 76 5.37 -8.60 14.02
C TYR A 76 5.93 -7.59 15.03
N ASN A 77 5.10 -7.22 15.99
CA ASN A 77 5.57 -6.46 17.15
C ASN A 77 6.25 -7.38 18.20
N LYS A 78 6.71 -6.81 19.32
CA LYS A 78 7.39 -7.58 20.39
C LYS A 78 6.51 -8.61 21.11
N ARG A 79 5.19 -8.57 20.89
CA ARG A 79 4.21 -9.50 21.46
C ARG A 79 3.84 -10.63 20.49
N GLY A 80 4.41 -10.63 19.27
CA GLY A 80 4.09 -11.60 18.22
C GLY A 80 2.79 -11.28 17.47
N GLU A 81 2.26 -10.06 17.59
CA GLU A 81 1.05 -9.65 16.87
C GLU A 81 1.44 -9.07 15.51
N VAL A 82 0.68 -9.43 14.46
CA VAL A 82 0.82 -8.84 13.13
C VAL A 82 0.45 -7.35 13.19
N VAL A 83 1.34 -6.50 12.69
CA VAL A 83 1.16 -5.03 12.68
C VAL A 83 1.22 -4.41 11.29
N GLY A 84 1.38 -5.23 10.26
CA GLY A 84 1.49 -4.78 8.88
C GLY A 84 2.06 -5.87 7.99
N TYR A 85 1.82 -5.74 6.69
CA TYR A 85 2.39 -6.61 5.66
C TYR A 85 2.82 -5.81 4.43
N LEU A 86 3.64 -6.45 3.60
CA LEU A 86 4.01 -6.00 2.27
C LEU A 86 3.68 -7.12 1.30
N ASP A 87 2.89 -6.80 0.28
CA ASP A 87 2.62 -7.66 -0.86
C ASP A 87 3.23 -7.01 -2.11
N ALA A 88 4.19 -7.69 -2.72
CA ALA A 88 4.94 -7.21 -3.86
C ALA A 88 5.18 -8.32 -4.89
N GLN A 89 4.97 -8.00 -6.16
CA GLN A 89 5.31 -8.89 -7.26
C GLN A 89 6.73 -8.59 -7.74
N PRO A 90 7.67 -9.58 -7.71
CA PRO A 90 8.99 -9.38 -8.26
C PRO A 90 8.90 -9.22 -9.79
N GLN A 91 9.36 -8.08 -10.29
CA GLN A 91 9.56 -7.88 -11.71
C GLN A 91 11.00 -8.29 -12.05
N PRO A 92 11.22 -9.30 -12.91
CA PRO A 92 12.57 -9.71 -13.28
C PRO A 92 13.29 -8.56 -13.99
N TRP A 93 14.59 -8.42 -13.71
CA TRP A 93 15.43 -7.46 -14.40
C TRP A 93 15.52 -7.84 -15.89
N GLN A 94 15.10 -6.95 -16.79
CA GLN A 94 15.18 -7.13 -18.24
C GLN A 94 16.46 -6.51 -18.83
#